data_AF-A0A553ZPM6-F1
#
_entry.id   AF-A0A553ZPM6-F1
#
_cell.length_a   1.000
_cell.length_b   1.000
_cell.length_c   1.000
_cell.angle_alpha   90.00
_cell.angle_beta   90.00
_cell.angle_gamma   90.00
#
_symmetry.space_group_name_H-M   'P 1'
#
loop_
_entity.id
_entity.type
_entity.pdbx_description
1 polymer ?
#
loop_
_entity_poly.entity_id
_entity_poly.type
_entity_poly.pdbx_seq_one_letter_code
_entity_poly.pdbx_strand_id
1 'polypeptide(L)'
;MGCDVCGRAMWQWPVPPTEWHEEIWSCSWCYAATHVGGEWFEIARPPHLPMEVRWERAVANGLPADVAHAFGIFDRTVCGIQEVGMSPSDYGWLLERENACGACREAAMVIDERWPRTMRSDDARVSVARRPATG
;
A
#
# COMPACT_ATOMS: atom_id res chain seq x y z
N MET A 1 -2.94 11.32 10.46
CA MET A 1 -3.31 10.03 11.09
C MET A 1 -2.06 9.30 11.59
N GLY A 2 -2.15 8.53 12.68
CA GLY A 2 -1.07 7.64 13.13
C GLY A 2 -1.26 6.22 12.61
N CYS A 3 -0.17 5.56 12.24
CA CYS A 3 -0.19 4.19 11.75
C CYS A 3 -0.44 3.22 12.90
N ASP A 4 -1.53 2.49 12.87
CA ASP A 4 -1.89 1.48 13.86
C ASP A 4 -0.93 0.28 13.87
N VAL A 5 -0.15 0.07 12.79
CA VAL A 5 0.87 -1.00 12.68
C VAL A 5 2.18 -0.64 13.39
N CYS A 6 2.70 0.57 13.20
CA CYS A 6 4.05 0.94 13.67
C CYS A 6 4.12 2.23 14.51
N GLY A 7 3.00 2.89 14.74
CA GLY A 7 2.89 4.12 15.53
C GLY A 7 3.38 5.40 14.84
N ARG A 8 3.95 5.31 13.64
CA ARG A 8 4.47 6.49 12.91
C ARG A 8 3.37 7.27 12.22
N ALA A 9 3.64 8.55 11.92
CA ALA A 9 2.72 9.37 11.15
C ALA A 9 2.48 8.78 9.74
N MET A 10 1.24 8.86 9.29
CA MET A 10 0.81 8.51 7.93
C MET A 10 0.57 9.77 7.12
N TRP A 11 0.64 9.60 5.80
CA TRP A 11 0.38 10.64 4.83
C TRP A 11 -0.84 10.28 3.99
N GLN A 12 -1.69 11.27 3.73
CA GLN A 12 -2.91 11.14 2.93
C GLN A 12 -2.59 11.30 1.45
N TRP A 13 -3.12 10.39 0.63
CA TRP A 13 -3.00 10.47 -0.81
C TRP A 13 -3.86 11.62 -1.34
N PRO A 14 -3.36 12.44 -2.28
CA PRO A 14 -4.10 13.53 -2.89
C PRO A 14 -4.98 13.00 -4.03
N VAL A 15 -5.80 12.01 -3.74
CA VAL A 15 -6.75 11.39 -4.68
C VAL A 15 -8.18 11.77 -4.31
N PRO A 16 -9.08 11.93 -5.29
CA PRO A 16 -10.49 12.21 -4.99
C PRO A 16 -11.15 11.03 -4.27
N PRO A 17 -12.22 11.29 -3.49
CA PRO A 17 -13.00 10.23 -2.86
C PRO A 17 -13.67 9.33 -3.90
N THR A 18 -13.92 8.09 -3.53
CA THR A 18 -14.60 7.06 -4.31
C THR A 18 -15.73 6.43 -3.49
N GLU A 19 -16.56 5.57 -4.09
CA GLU A 19 -17.58 4.80 -3.35
C GLU A 19 -16.96 3.88 -2.29
N TRP A 20 -15.74 3.40 -2.54
CA TRP A 20 -15.05 2.45 -1.67
C TRP A 20 -14.44 3.13 -0.46
N HIS A 21 -13.89 4.33 -0.65
CA HIS A 21 -13.16 5.08 0.38
C HIS A 21 -13.20 6.58 0.08
N GLU A 22 -13.31 7.39 1.12
CA GLU A 22 -13.22 8.85 1.03
C GLU A 22 -11.75 9.32 1.08
N GLU A 23 -10.91 8.62 1.84
CA GLU A 23 -9.48 8.91 1.97
C GLU A 23 -8.63 7.63 1.96
N ILE A 24 -7.41 7.74 1.43
CA ILE A 24 -6.38 6.71 1.53
C ILE A 24 -5.19 7.31 2.25
N TRP A 25 -4.77 6.66 3.34
CA TRP A 25 -3.59 7.01 4.10
C TRP A 25 -2.55 5.90 3.98
N SER A 26 -1.27 6.25 3.85
CA SER A 26 -0.18 5.27 3.90
C SER A 26 0.92 5.70 4.85
N CYS A 27 1.49 4.71 5.56
CA CYS A 27 2.73 4.90 6.30
C CYS A 27 3.91 4.74 5.37
N SER A 28 4.72 5.79 5.18
CA SER A 28 5.93 5.73 4.34
C SER A 28 7.04 4.85 4.93
N TRP A 29 6.92 4.40 6.18
CA TRP A 29 7.90 3.54 6.83
C TRP A 29 7.56 2.05 6.71
N CYS A 30 6.37 1.61 7.12
CA CYS A 30 5.98 0.20 7.02
C CYS A 30 5.08 -0.12 5.83
N TYR A 31 4.64 0.87 5.05
CA TYR A 31 3.74 0.69 3.90
C TYR A 31 2.42 0.01 4.26
N ALA A 32 1.93 0.22 5.48
CA ALA A 32 0.54 -0.06 5.82
C ALA A 32 -0.35 1.03 5.22
N ALA A 33 -1.49 0.63 4.67
CA ALA A 33 -2.53 1.53 4.17
C ALA A 33 -3.74 1.52 5.10
N THR A 34 -4.37 2.68 5.29
CA THR A 34 -5.63 2.81 6.01
C THR A 34 -6.58 3.58 5.12
N HIS A 35 -7.71 2.98 4.83
CA HIS A 35 -8.76 3.58 4.04
C HIS A 35 -9.84 4.09 4.99
N VAL A 36 -10.32 5.31 4.76
CA VAL A 36 -11.28 5.98 5.63
C VAL A 36 -12.50 6.36 4.82
N GLY A 37 -13.68 6.19 5.41
CA GLY A 37 -14.96 6.39 4.76
C GLY A 37 -15.21 5.36 3.65
N GLY A 38 -16.28 5.59 2.89
CA GLY A 38 -16.81 4.66 1.91
C GLY A 38 -18.18 4.09 2.28
N GLU A 39 -18.79 3.34 1.37
CA GLU A 39 -20.14 2.81 1.54
C GLU A 39 -20.26 1.86 2.74
N TRP A 40 -19.27 0.98 2.93
CA TRP A 40 -19.35 -0.18 3.84
C TRP A 40 -18.63 0.04 5.18
N PHE A 41 -17.53 0.79 5.18
CA PHE A 41 -16.65 0.93 6.33
C PHE A 41 -16.36 2.39 6.63
N GLU A 42 -16.33 2.74 7.90
CA GLU A 42 -15.78 4.02 8.38
C GLU A 42 -14.25 4.01 8.31
N ILE A 43 -13.64 2.87 8.65
CA ILE A 43 -12.20 2.65 8.59
C ILE A 43 -11.95 1.21 8.16
N ALA A 44 -11.06 1.01 7.18
CA ALA A 44 -10.57 -0.29 6.77
C ALA A 44 -9.03 -0.26 6.65
N ARG A 45 -8.34 -1.13 7.37
CA ARG A 45 -6.92 -1.40 7.19
C ARG A 45 -6.73 -2.85 6.74
N PRO A 46 -6.20 -3.10 5.53
CA PRO A 46 -5.91 -4.44 5.05
C PRO A 46 -4.94 -5.20 5.97
N PRO A 47 -5.04 -6.54 6.05
CA PRO A 47 -4.06 -7.33 6.80
C PRO A 47 -2.66 -7.19 6.19
N HIS A 48 -1.65 -7.66 6.92
CA HIS A 48 -0.35 -7.91 6.29
C HIS A 48 -0.52 -8.94 5.18
N LEU A 49 0.06 -8.65 4.01
CA LEU A 49 0.09 -9.59 2.90
C LEU A 49 1.51 -10.17 2.76
N PRO A 50 1.65 -11.46 2.42
CA PRO A 50 2.94 -12.04 2.03
C PRO A 50 3.59 -11.25 0.90
N MET A 51 4.92 -11.15 0.91
CA MET A 51 5.66 -10.31 -0.04
C MET A 51 5.33 -10.63 -1.50
N GLU A 52 5.04 -11.91 -1.79
CA GLU A 52 4.75 -12.45 -3.12
C GLU A 52 3.46 -11.87 -3.73
N VAL A 53 2.55 -11.37 -2.90
CA VAL A 53 1.23 -10.85 -3.32
C VAL A 53 0.94 -9.44 -2.83
N ARG A 54 1.88 -8.84 -2.08
CA ARG A 54 1.69 -7.54 -1.43
C ARG A 54 1.79 -6.36 -2.40
N TRP A 55 2.54 -6.52 -3.49
CA TRP A 55 2.93 -5.41 -4.35
C TRP A 55 2.36 -5.56 -5.74
N GLU A 56 1.77 -4.51 -6.28
CA GLU A 56 1.47 -4.37 -7.70
C GLU A 56 2.70 -3.89 -8.47
N ARG A 57 2.74 -4.15 -9.77
CA ARG A 57 3.73 -3.54 -10.65
C ARG A 57 3.39 -2.06 -10.86
N ALA A 58 4.40 -1.20 -10.80
CA ALA A 58 4.29 0.23 -11.08
C ALA A 58 4.19 0.49 -12.59
N VAL A 59 3.36 1.46 -12.97
CA VAL A 59 3.19 1.92 -14.35
C VAL A 59 3.38 3.43 -14.39
N ALA A 60 4.40 3.89 -15.13
CA ALA A 60 4.62 5.30 -15.46
C ALA A 60 5.56 5.41 -16.67
N ASN A 61 5.46 6.53 -17.42
CA ASN A 61 6.29 6.77 -18.60
C ASN A 61 7.79 6.91 -18.30
N GLY A 62 8.14 7.36 -17.09
CA GLY A 62 9.54 7.55 -16.67
C GLY A 62 10.24 6.27 -16.18
N LEU A 63 9.52 5.14 -16.09
CA LEU A 63 10.12 3.88 -15.64
C LEU A 63 10.79 3.13 -16.80
N PRO A 64 11.96 2.49 -16.57
CA PRO A 64 12.57 1.61 -17.56
C PRO A 64 11.62 0.49 -17.99
N ALA A 65 11.43 0.30 -19.29
CA ALA A 65 10.47 -0.68 -19.82
C ALA A 65 10.90 -2.14 -19.58
N ASP A 66 12.20 -2.38 -19.48
CA ASP A 66 12.83 -3.68 -19.29
C ASP A 66 12.90 -4.11 -17.81
N VAL A 67 12.67 -3.19 -16.87
CA VAL A 67 12.72 -3.47 -15.43
C VAL A 67 11.35 -3.25 -14.80
N ALA A 68 10.79 -4.30 -14.21
CA ALA A 68 9.55 -4.21 -13.45
C ALA A 68 9.84 -3.65 -12.05
N HIS A 69 9.30 -2.47 -11.75
CA HIS A 69 9.31 -1.89 -10.41
C HIS A 69 8.03 -2.23 -9.65
N ALA A 70 8.16 -2.43 -8.34
CA ALA A 70 7.01 -2.52 -7.43
C ALA A 70 6.43 -1.13 -7.17
N PHE A 71 5.13 -0.98 -7.30
CA PHE A 71 4.42 0.19 -6.82
C PHE A 71 4.46 0.21 -5.29
N GLY A 72 4.77 1.36 -4.70
CA GLY A 72 4.97 1.49 -3.26
C GLY A 72 3.84 2.25 -2.59
N ILE A 73 3.93 3.57 -2.63
CA ILE A 73 2.92 4.51 -2.16
C ILE A 73 2.75 5.57 -3.26
N PHE A 74 1.62 6.29 -3.27
CA PHE A 74 1.28 7.35 -4.23
C PHE A 74 2.47 7.95 -5.01
N ASP A 75 2.46 7.80 -6.33
CA ASP A 75 3.49 8.29 -7.26
C ASP A 75 4.92 7.77 -7.05
N ARG A 76 5.13 6.75 -6.20
CA ARG A 76 6.45 6.26 -5.81
C ARG A 76 6.58 4.74 -5.84
N THR A 77 7.65 4.25 -6.43
CA THR A 77 8.03 2.84 -6.36
C THR A 77 8.56 2.47 -4.98
N VAL A 78 8.59 1.17 -4.67
CA VAL A 78 9.19 0.66 -3.43
C VAL A 78 10.68 1.04 -3.29
N CYS A 79 11.43 1.10 -4.41
CA CYS A 79 12.84 1.53 -4.39
C CYS A 79 13.03 3.06 -4.38
N GLY A 80 11.94 3.84 -4.35
CA GLY A 80 11.98 5.27 -4.11
C GLY A 80 11.94 6.17 -5.35
N ILE A 81 11.86 5.62 -6.56
CA ILE A 81 11.65 6.40 -7.79
C ILE A 81 10.28 7.07 -7.70
N GLN A 82 10.24 8.37 -7.97
CA GLN A 82 9.01 9.16 -7.98
C GLN A 82 8.71 9.62 -9.40
N GLU A 83 7.52 9.30 -9.90
CA GLU A 83 7.03 9.74 -11.21
C GLU A 83 5.60 10.22 -11.06
N VAL A 84 5.29 11.39 -11.62
CA VAL A 84 3.95 11.98 -11.56
C VAL A 84 2.97 11.11 -12.35
N GLY A 85 1.85 10.78 -11.73
CA GLY A 85 0.82 9.95 -12.36
C GLY A 85 1.19 8.46 -12.43
N MET A 86 2.13 8.02 -11.58
CA MET A 86 2.43 6.59 -11.46
C MET A 86 1.27 5.90 -10.76
N SER A 87 0.79 4.81 -11.36
CA SER A 87 -0.27 3.98 -10.81
C SER A 87 0.21 2.56 -10.52
N PRO A 88 -0.45 1.83 -9.61
CA PRO A 88 -0.38 0.39 -9.62
C PRO A 88 -1.02 -0.17 -10.91
N SER A 89 -0.53 -1.31 -11.39
CA SER A 89 -1.21 -2.09 -12.44
C SER A 89 -2.15 -3.12 -11.84
N ASP A 90 -3.04 -3.70 -12.67
CA ASP A 90 -3.87 -4.85 -12.31
C ASP A 90 -3.07 -6.16 -12.10
N TYR A 91 -1.75 -6.13 -12.33
CA TYR A 91 -0.85 -7.27 -12.18
C TYR A 91 0.08 -7.10 -10.98
N GLY A 92 0.25 -8.20 -10.24
CA GLY A 92 1.23 -8.30 -9.16
C GLY A 92 2.67 -8.12 -9.66
N TRP A 93 3.49 -7.48 -8.84
CA TRP A 93 4.93 -7.45 -9.00
C TRP A 93 5.54 -8.73 -8.43
N LEU A 94 5.95 -9.64 -9.31
CA LEU A 94 6.45 -10.95 -8.90
C LEU A 94 7.94 -10.87 -8.55
N LEU A 95 8.27 -11.10 -7.27
CA LEU A 95 9.63 -11.00 -6.73
C LEU A 95 10.66 -11.82 -7.51
N GLU A 96 10.28 -13.03 -7.94
CA GLU A 96 11.17 -14.01 -8.57
C GLU A 96 11.32 -13.84 -10.08
N ARG A 97 10.63 -12.87 -10.70
CA ARG A 97 10.82 -12.62 -12.14
C ARG A 97 12.21 -12.08 -12.41
N GLU A 98 12.80 -12.53 -13.52
CA GLU A 98 14.13 -12.12 -13.97
C GLU A 98 14.23 -10.60 -14.12
N ASN A 99 13.16 -9.96 -14.59
CA ASN A 99 13.12 -8.52 -14.79
C ASN A 99 12.62 -7.73 -13.57
N ALA A 100 12.44 -8.36 -12.40
CA ALA A 100 12.05 -7.65 -11.18
C ALA A 100 13.21 -6.78 -10.67
N CYS A 101 12.94 -5.50 -10.39
CA CYS A 101 13.94 -4.57 -9.89
C CYS A 101 14.56 -5.07 -8.57
N GLY A 102 15.88 -5.32 -8.58
CA GLY A 102 16.61 -5.78 -7.39
C GLY A 102 16.50 -4.82 -6.19
N ALA A 103 16.55 -3.51 -6.44
CA ALA A 103 16.38 -2.51 -5.37
C ALA A 103 14.96 -2.52 -4.78
N CYS A 104 13.92 -2.79 -5.58
CA CYS A 104 12.56 -2.99 -5.05
C CYS A 104 12.51 -4.25 -4.18
N ARG A 105 13.20 -5.33 -4.56
CA ARG A 105 13.25 -6.58 -3.80
C ARG A 105 13.88 -6.37 -2.42
N GLU A 106 15.05 -5.75 -2.38
CA GLU A 106 15.74 -5.45 -1.12
C GLU A 106 14.90 -4.52 -0.22
N ALA A 107 14.34 -3.45 -0.79
CA ALA A 107 13.49 -2.55 -0.03
C ALA A 107 12.20 -3.24 0.47
N ALA A 108 11.58 -4.09 -0.34
CA ALA A 108 10.41 -4.88 0.05
C ALA A 108 10.70 -5.80 1.25
N MET A 109 11.87 -6.46 1.27
CA MET A 109 12.30 -7.29 2.41
C MET A 109 12.44 -6.45 3.69
N VAL A 110 13.10 -5.29 3.60
CA VAL A 110 13.26 -4.38 4.74
C VAL A 110 11.90 -3.86 5.22
N ILE A 111 10.97 -3.55 4.30
CA ILE A 111 9.62 -3.10 4.64
C ILE A 111 8.83 -4.23 5.31
N ASP A 112 8.99 -5.47 4.86
CA ASP A 112 8.35 -6.63 5.47
C ASP A 112 8.78 -6.75 6.93
N GLU A 113 10.09 -6.72 7.21
CA GLU A 113 10.66 -6.80 8.55
C GLU A 113 10.15 -5.71 9.53
N ARG A 114 9.72 -4.56 9.01
CA ARG A 114 9.15 -3.47 9.82
C ARG A 114 7.76 -3.78 10.36
N TRP A 115 7.06 -4.78 9.82
CA TRP A 115 5.78 -5.22 10.35
C TRP A 115 5.97 -6.06 11.60
N PRO A 116 5.46 -5.62 12.77
CA PRO A 116 5.52 -6.42 13.99
C PRO A 116 4.86 -7.78 13.77
N ARG A 117 5.45 -8.85 14.31
CA ARG A 117 4.94 -10.22 14.12
C ARG A 117 3.48 -10.38 14.53
N THR A 118 3.06 -9.70 15.60
CA THR A 118 1.67 -9.70 16.09
C THR A 118 0.69 -9.05 15.12
N MET A 119 1.17 -8.23 14.18
CA MET A 119 0.36 -7.54 13.18
C MET A 119 0.31 -8.28 11.83
N ARG A 120 0.95 -9.46 11.74
CA ARG A 120 1.01 -10.26 10.51
C ARG A 120 -0.10 -11.31 10.36
N SER A 121 -0.96 -11.49 11.37
CA SER A 121 -2.11 -12.38 11.27
C SER A 121 -3.30 -11.69 10.59
N ASP A 122 -4.18 -12.49 9.99
CA ASP A 122 -5.44 -11.99 9.42
C ASP A 122 -6.32 -11.32 10.49
N ASP A 123 -6.25 -11.81 11.73
CA ASP A 123 -6.94 -11.24 12.90
C ASP A 123 -6.47 -9.82 13.25
N ALA A 124 -5.29 -9.41 12.77
CA ALA A 124 -4.80 -8.06 12.97
C ALA A 124 -5.47 -7.04 12.04
N ARG A 125 -6.28 -7.46 11.05
CA ARG A 125 -7.06 -6.56 10.19
C ARG A 125 -7.98 -5.67 11.04
N VAL A 126 -8.12 -4.40 10.64
CA VAL A 126 -9.10 -3.48 11.25
C VAL A 126 -10.17 -3.15 10.22
N SER A 127 -11.43 -3.36 10.57
CA SER A 127 -12.57 -2.93 9.74
C SER A 127 -13.70 -2.49 10.66
N VAL A 128 -13.95 -1.19 10.70
CA VAL A 128 -15.04 -0.57 11.45
C VAL A 128 -16.18 -0.35 10.46
N ALA A 129 -17.26 -1.10 10.59
CA ALA A 129 -18.44 -0.97 9.74
C ALA A 129 -19.05 0.43 9.89
N ARG A 130 -19.51 1.00 8.77
CA ARG A 130 -20.19 2.29 8.80
C ARG A 130 -21.50 2.18 9.54
N ARG A 131 -21.73 3.04 10.53
CA ARG A 131 -23.03 3.09 11.19
C ARG A 131 -24.08 3.65 10.23
N PRO A 132 -25.30 3.06 10.19
CA PRO A 132 -26.40 3.70 9.49
C PRO A 132 -26.60 5.09 10.07
N ALA A 133 -26.79 6.10 9.22
CA ALA A 133 -27.22 7.40 9.70
C ALA A 133 -28.55 7.20 10.44
N THR A 134 -28.56 7.42 11.75
CA THR A 134 -29.82 7.57 12.50
C THR A 134 -30.50 8.82 11.97
N GLY A 135 -31.47 8.62 11.09
CA GLY A 135 -32.43 9.64 10.67
C GLY A 135 -33.50 9.90 11.72
#